data_AF-A0AAU5KY22-F1
#
_entry.id   AF-A0AAU5KY22-F1
#
_cell.length_a   1.000
_cell.length_b   1.000
_cell.length_c   1.000
_cell.angle_alpha   90.00
_cell.angle_beta   90.00
_cell.angle_gamma   90.00
#
_symmetry.space_group_name_H-M   'P 1'
#
loop_
_entity.id
_entity.type
_entity.pdbx_description
1 polymer ?
#
loop_
_entity_poly.entity_id
_entity_poly.type
_entity_poly.pdbx_seq_one_letter_code
_entity_poly.pdbx_strand_id
1 'polypeptide(L)'
;MELFQHAAHLYRSLGDGRGEAEAQFWIGTYHQVVEGDDAAALPALHRSRELATATGDRLTLSYALRHLGIAEHHAGRLPAARDLLDESTRLRRELAFPEGVAANLVGLAYIAAAEGRPADARALLDEAAELAAGAGAKAVLHSIDEARAEL
;
A
#
# COMPACT_ATOMS: atom_id res chain seq x y z
N MET A 1 10.94 4.11 15.00
CA MET A 1 10.96 2.63 15.15
C MET A 1 10.63 2.19 16.58
N GLU A 2 11.44 2.53 17.58
CA GLU A 2 11.29 2.03 18.97
C GLU A 2 9.89 2.26 19.58
N LEU A 3 9.28 3.43 19.35
CA LEU A 3 7.93 3.72 19.85
C LEU A 3 6.86 2.78 19.26
N PHE A 4 6.96 2.42 17.98
CA PHE A 4 6.00 1.49 17.37
C PHE A 4 6.20 0.06 17.86
N GLN A 5 7.45 -0.36 18.10
CA GLN A 5 7.74 -1.65 18.72
C GLN A 5 7.19 -1.74 20.14
N HIS A 6 7.35 -0.67 20.92
CA HIS A 6 6.78 -0.59 22.26
C HIS A 6 5.24 -0.63 22.23
N ALA A 7 4.61 0.13 21.33
CA ALA A 7 3.16 0.12 21.14
C ALA A 7 2.66 -1.27 20.75
N ALA A 8 3.31 -1.95 19.79
CA ALA A 8 2.94 -3.30 19.37
C ALA A 8 3.01 -4.31 20.53
N HIS A 9 4.02 -4.18 21.41
CA HIS A 9 4.11 -5.03 22.60
C HIS A 9 2.97 -4.76 23.58
N LEU A 10 2.65 -3.48 23.83
CA LEU A 10 1.57 -3.09 24.72
C LEU A 10 0.20 -3.59 24.21
N TYR A 11 -0.13 -3.32 22.94
CA TYR A 11 -1.39 -3.77 22.35
C TYR A 11 -1.53 -5.30 22.41
N ARG A 12 -0.47 -6.04 22.10
CA ARG A 12 -0.44 -7.51 22.23
C ARG A 12 -0.73 -7.95 23.67
N SER A 13 -0.11 -7.31 24.67
CA SER A 13 -0.31 -7.66 26.08
C SER A 13 -1.74 -7.40 26.56
N LEU A 14 -2.44 -6.45 25.92
CA LEU A 14 -3.81 -6.08 26.21
C LEU A 14 -4.84 -6.86 25.36
N GLY A 15 -4.38 -7.69 24.41
CA GLY A 15 -5.26 -8.38 23.46
C GLY A 15 -5.91 -7.45 22.42
N ASP A 16 -5.39 -6.23 22.24
CA ASP A 16 -5.87 -5.29 21.23
C ASP A 16 -5.27 -5.61 19.86
N GLY A 17 -5.93 -6.50 19.12
CA GLY A 17 -5.48 -6.91 17.79
C GLY A 17 -5.47 -5.77 16.77
N ARG A 18 -6.36 -4.78 16.93
CA ARG A 18 -6.46 -3.65 15.99
C ARG A 18 -5.27 -2.70 16.19
N GLY A 19 -4.98 -2.34 17.44
CA GLY A 19 -3.81 -1.53 17.78
C GLY A 19 -2.50 -2.24 17.42
N GLU A 20 -2.41 -3.56 17.64
CA GLU A 20 -1.24 -4.33 17.23
C GLU A 20 -1.08 -4.32 15.69
N ALA A 21 -2.18 -4.43 14.92
CA ALA A 21 -2.13 -4.38 13.47
C ALA A 21 -1.56 -3.06 12.94
N GLU A 22 -2.02 -1.93 13.50
CA GLU A 22 -1.56 -0.59 13.12
C GLU A 22 -0.09 -0.38 13.49
N ALA A 23 0.31 -0.78 14.70
CA ALA A 23 1.71 -0.65 15.12
C ALA A 23 2.64 -1.49 14.23
N GLN A 24 2.23 -2.71 13.86
CA GLN A 24 2.98 -3.58 12.95
C GLN A 24 3.06 -3.00 11.53
N PHE A 25 1.99 -2.35 11.05
CA PHE A 25 2.01 -1.63 9.78
C PHE A 25 3.13 -0.57 9.78
N TRP A 26 3.16 0.30 10.80
CA TRP A 26 4.16 1.37 10.88
C TRP A 26 5.60 0.88 11.04
N ILE A 27 5.82 -0.25 11.72
CA ILE A 27 7.13 -0.93 11.77
C ILE A 27 7.55 -1.36 10.36
N GLY A 28 6.66 -2.05 9.63
CA GLY A 28 6.92 -2.50 8.27
C GLY A 28 7.19 -1.33 7.32
N THR A 29 6.37 -0.29 7.36
CA THR A 29 6.55 0.91 6.53
C THR A 29 7.86 1.63 6.82
N TYR A 30 8.32 1.70 8.07
CA TYR A 30 9.62 2.30 8.37
C TYR A 30 10.75 1.52 7.70
N HIS A 31 10.79 0.18 7.84
CA HIS A 31 11.83 -0.63 7.20
C HIS A 31 11.79 -0.47 5.68
N GLN A 32 10.60 -0.53 5.07
CA GLN A 32 10.47 -0.43 3.62
C GLN A 32 10.80 0.97 3.08
N VAL A 33 10.29 2.04 3.69
CA VAL A 33 10.33 3.40 3.11
C VAL A 33 11.50 4.21 3.64
N VAL A 34 11.88 4.05 4.90
CA VAL A 34 12.97 4.83 5.52
C VAL A 34 14.31 4.12 5.36
N GLU A 35 14.34 2.80 5.56
CA GLU A 35 15.59 2.02 5.44
C GLU A 35 15.78 1.39 4.06
N GLY A 36 14.73 1.32 3.23
CA GLY A 36 14.79 0.67 1.93
C GLY A 36 14.96 -0.85 2.01
N ASP A 37 14.56 -1.46 3.12
CA ASP A 37 14.73 -2.89 3.38
C ASP A 37 13.37 -3.61 3.39
N ASP A 38 12.98 -4.13 2.23
CA ASP A 38 11.78 -4.96 2.09
C ASP A 38 11.85 -6.24 2.92
N ALA A 39 13.04 -6.86 3.05
CA ALA A 39 13.19 -8.11 3.78
C ALA A 39 12.91 -7.91 5.28
N ALA A 40 13.36 -6.79 5.85
CA ALA A 40 13.05 -6.40 7.23
C ALA A 40 11.58 -5.95 7.40
N ALA A 41 10.96 -5.39 6.36
CA ALA A 41 9.57 -4.93 6.41
C ALA A 41 8.55 -6.08 6.39
N LEU A 42 8.81 -7.12 5.58
CA LEU A 42 7.85 -8.19 5.29
C LEU A 42 7.24 -8.86 6.53
N PRO A 43 8.01 -9.25 7.58
CA PRO A 43 7.43 -9.87 8.78
C PRO A 43 6.36 -8.99 9.45
N ALA A 44 6.62 -7.69 9.58
CA ALA A 44 5.71 -6.76 10.23
C ALA A 44 4.47 -6.47 9.36
N LEU A 45 4.66 -6.32 8.05
CA LEU A 45 3.55 -6.14 7.10
C LEU A 45 2.63 -7.36 7.03
N HIS A 46 3.19 -8.58 7.04
CA HIS A 46 2.38 -9.80 7.09
C HIS A 46 1.62 -9.93 8.41
N ARG A 47 2.25 -9.62 9.54
CA ARG A 47 1.58 -9.62 10.84
C ARG A 47 0.45 -8.58 10.90
N SER A 48 0.67 -7.39 10.35
CA SER A 48 -0.37 -6.37 10.22
C SER A 48 -1.56 -6.86 9.40
N ARG A 49 -1.31 -7.47 8.23
CA ARG A 49 -2.35 -8.05 7.37
C ARG A 49 -3.17 -9.12 8.11
N GLU A 50 -2.50 -10.04 8.79
CA GLU A 50 -3.16 -11.12 9.55
C GLU A 50 -4.11 -10.56 10.62
N LEU A 51 -3.61 -9.64 11.44
CA LEU A 51 -4.38 -9.04 12.52
C LEU A 51 -5.53 -8.17 12.00
N ALA A 52 -5.26 -7.31 11.01
CA ALA A 52 -6.28 -6.45 10.42
C ALA A 52 -7.42 -7.27 9.81
N THR A 53 -7.11 -8.41 9.17
CA THR A 53 -8.12 -9.36 8.70
C THR A 53 -8.91 -9.96 9.88
N ALA A 54 -8.23 -10.43 10.92
CA ALA A 54 -8.89 -11.05 12.07
C ALA A 54 -9.82 -10.09 12.85
N THR A 55 -9.48 -8.79 12.89
CA THR A 55 -10.27 -7.77 13.58
C THR A 55 -11.24 -7.02 12.68
N GLY A 56 -11.24 -7.30 11.36
CA GLY A 56 -12.04 -6.55 10.39
C GLY A 56 -11.61 -5.09 10.21
N ASP A 57 -10.35 -4.73 10.54
CA ASP A 57 -9.82 -3.38 10.28
C ASP A 57 -9.46 -3.24 8.80
N ARG A 58 -10.45 -2.83 8.01
CA ARG A 58 -10.34 -2.73 6.56
C ARG A 58 -9.36 -1.66 6.10
N LEU A 59 -9.18 -0.58 6.86
CA LEU A 59 -8.27 0.50 6.47
C LEU A 59 -6.82 0.04 6.63
N THR A 60 -6.48 -0.50 7.81
CA THR A 60 -5.14 -1.06 8.08
C THR A 60 -4.82 -2.21 7.12
N LEU A 61 -5.80 -3.08 6.84
CA LEU A 61 -5.65 -4.14 5.84
C LEU A 61 -5.30 -3.57 4.46
N SER A 62 -5.99 -2.52 4.01
CA SER A 62 -5.70 -1.89 2.72
C SER A 62 -4.26 -1.35 2.63
N TYR A 63 -3.75 -0.77 3.73
CA TYR A 63 -2.38 -0.28 3.80
C TYR A 63 -1.36 -1.41 3.78
N ALA A 64 -1.53 -2.44 4.62
CA ALA A 64 -0.63 -3.59 4.64
C ALA A 64 -0.56 -4.28 3.25
N LEU A 65 -1.71 -4.47 2.58
CA LEU A 65 -1.76 -5.04 1.24
C LEU A 65 -1.02 -4.18 0.21
N ARG A 66 -1.13 -2.85 0.28
CA ARG A 66 -0.38 -1.95 -0.62
C ARG A 66 1.13 -2.15 -0.47
N HIS A 67 1.63 -2.12 0.76
CA HIS A 67 3.06 -2.21 1.03
C HIS A 67 3.63 -3.60 0.72
N LEU A 68 2.85 -4.67 0.93
CA LEU A 68 3.19 -6.01 0.46
C LEU A 68 3.23 -6.06 -1.08
N GLY A 69 2.26 -5.44 -1.77
CA GLY A 69 2.26 -5.35 -3.23
C GLY A 69 3.48 -4.63 -3.80
N ILE A 70 3.93 -3.56 -3.14
CA ILE A 70 5.16 -2.85 -3.49
C ILE A 70 6.39 -3.75 -3.32
N ALA A 71 6.48 -4.50 -2.21
CA ALA A 71 7.59 -5.43 -1.98
C ALA A 71 7.62 -6.55 -3.04
N GLU A 72 6.46 -7.07 -3.44
CA GLU A 72 6.35 -8.06 -4.51
C GLU A 72 6.77 -7.48 -5.86
N HIS A 73 6.44 -6.21 -6.14
CA HIS A 73 6.87 -5.50 -7.34
C HIS A 73 8.39 -5.34 -7.38
N HIS A 74 9.01 -4.87 -6.28
CA HIS A 74 10.48 -4.76 -6.18
C HIS A 74 11.17 -6.10 -6.36
N ALA A 75 10.54 -7.19 -5.94
CA ALA A 75 11.06 -8.54 -6.12
C ALA A 75 10.75 -9.15 -7.51
N GLY A 76 10.17 -8.38 -8.44
CA GLY A 76 9.86 -8.81 -9.81
C GLY A 76 8.67 -9.76 -9.93
N ARG A 77 7.90 -9.98 -8.86
CA ARG A 77 6.76 -10.90 -8.82
C ARG A 77 5.47 -10.18 -9.23
N LEU A 78 5.44 -9.72 -10.49
CA LEU A 78 4.40 -8.84 -11.02
C LEU A 78 2.95 -9.35 -10.82
N PRO A 79 2.62 -10.64 -11.02
CA PRO A 79 1.26 -11.13 -10.77
C PRO A 79 0.84 -11.01 -9.31
N ALA A 80 1.71 -11.38 -8.36
CA ALA A 80 1.43 -11.27 -6.94
C ALA A 80 1.31 -9.80 -6.49
N ALA A 81 2.17 -8.93 -7.04
CA ALA A 81 2.10 -7.49 -6.79
C ALA A 81 0.76 -6.89 -7.26
N ARG A 82 0.29 -7.28 -8.46
CA ARG A 82 -1.02 -6.87 -8.97
C ARG A 82 -2.14 -7.30 -8.02
N ASP A 83 -2.21 -8.58 -7.67
CA ASP A 83 -3.31 -9.12 -6.88
C ASP A 83 -3.45 -8.36 -5.54
N LEU A 84 -2.31 -8.07 -4.89
CA LEU A 84 -2.26 -7.31 -3.63
C LEU A 84 -2.69 -5.85 -3.81
N LEU A 85 -2.25 -5.18 -4.88
CA LEU A 85 -2.65 -3.80 -5.17
C LEU A 85 -4.11 -3.70 -5.60
N ASP A 86 -4.65 -4.65 -6.35
CA ASP A 86 -6.05 -4.71 -6.75
C ASP A 86 -6.95 -4.90 -5.53
N GLU A 87 -6.61 -5.83 -4.63
CA GLU A 87 -7.35 -6.03 -3.38
C GLU A 87 -7.34 -4.76 -2.51
N SER A 88 -6.16 -4.14 -2.33
CA SER A 88 -6.01 -2.89 -1.61
C SER A 88 -6.85 -1.76 -2.24
N THR A 89 -6.88 -1.67 -3.57
CA THR A 89 -7.67 -0.69 -4.33
C THR A 89 -9.16 -0.89 -4.11
N ARG A 90 -9.65 -2.14 -4.21
CA ARG A 90 -11.04 -2.50 -3.95
C ARG A 90 -11.47 -2.08 -2.54
N LEU A 91 -10.67 -2.41 -1.52
CA LEU A 91 -10.97 -2.02 -0.13
C LEU A 91 -11.08 -0.51 0.03
N ARG A 92 -10.18 0.27 -0.59
CA ARG A 92 -10.20 1.74 -0.50
C ARG A 92 -11.35 2.39 -1.23
N ARG A 93 -11.80 1.82 -2.36
CA ARG A 93 -13.05 2.24 -3.01
C ARG A 93 -14.24 2.01 -2.09
N GLU A 94 -14.34 0.84 -1.47
CA GLU A 94 -15.41 0.52 -0.50
C GLU A 94 -15.37 1.42 0.75
N LEU A 95 -14.20 1.93 1.13
CA LEU A 95 -14.02 2.87 2.23
C LEU A 95 -14.21 4.35 1.83
N ALA A 96 -14.54 4.64 0.57
CA ALA A 96 -14.62 5.99 0.03
C ALA A 96 -13.33 6.82 0.29
N PHE A 97 -12.17 6.20 0.08
CA PHE A 97 -10.84 6.81 0.27
C PHE A 97 -10.13 7.05 -1.08
N PRO A 98 -10.53 8.11 -1.84
CA PRO A 98 -10.09 8.33 -3.21
C PRO A 98 -8.58 8.60 -3.34
N GLU A 99 -7.96 9.27 -2.37
CA GLU A 99 -6.51 9.54 -2.37
C GLU A 99 -5.71 8.24 -2.33
N GLY A 100 -6.15 7.28 -1.50
CA GLY A 100 -5.50 5.99 -1.40
C GLY A 100 -5.78 5.05 -2.58
N VAL A 101 -6.91 5.25 -3.29
CA VAL A 101 -7.17 4.60 -4.58
C VAL A 101 -6.20 5.14 -5.63
N ALA A 102 -6.12 6.46 -5.78
CA ALA A 102 -5.20 7.11 -6.73
C ALA A 102 -3.74 6.70 -6.52
N ALA A 103 -3.28 6.67 -5.26
CA ALA A 103 -1.93 6.23 -4.95
C ALA A 103 -1.65 4.76 -5.37
N ASN A 104 -2.65 3.86 -5.29
CA ASN A 104 -2.51 2.48 -5.73
C ASN A 104 -2.51 2.33 -7.25
N LEU A 105 -3.33 3.12 -7.94
CA LEU A 105 -3.38 3.10 -9.40
C LEU A 105 -2.02 3.46 -10.03
N VAL A 106 -1.25 4.36 -9.39
CA VAL A 106 0.16 4.61 -9.80
C VAL A 106 1.00 3.34 -9.75
N GLY A 107 0.93 2.56 -8.66
CA GLY A 107 1.64 1.29 -8.54
C GLY A 107 1.20 0.26 -9.58
N LEU A 108 -0.12 0.15 -9.82
CA LEU A 108 -0.67 -0.72 -10.86
C LEU A 108 -0.24 -0.29 -12.27
N ALA A 109 -0.05 1.01 -12.51
CA ALA A 109 0.44 1.52 -13.79
C ALA A 109 1.89 1.08 -14.05
N TYR A 110 2.78 1.18 -13.06
CA TYR A 110 4.14 0.64 -13.16
C TYR A 110 4.15 -0.86 -13.45
N ILE A 111 3.31 -1.63 -12.76
CA ILE A 111 3.19 -3.08 -13.02
C ILE A 111 2.67 -3.34 -14.44
N ALA A 112 1.66 -2.60 -14.91
CA ALA A 112 1.12 -2.76 -16.26
C ALA A 112 2.18 -2.44 -17.34
N ALA A 113 2.97 -1.39 -17.15
CA ALA A 113 4.08 -1.07 -18.04
C ALA A 113 5.16 -2.15 -18.03
N ALA A 114 5.53 -2.68 -16.87
CA ALA A 114 6.50 -3.76 -16.73
C ALA A 114 6.05 -5.07 -17.43
N GLU A 115 4.75 -5.26 -17.62
CA GLU A 115 4.18 -6.36 -18.40
C GLU A 115 4.01 -6.07 -19.89
N GLY A 116 4.45 -4.92 -20.38
CA GLY A 116 4.28 -4.53 -21.78
C GLY A 116 2.85 -4.10 -22.13
N ARG A 117 2.09 -3.58 -21.15
CA ARG A 117 0.74 -3.02 -21.33
C ARG A 117 0.71 -1.50 -21.09
N PRO A 118 1.42 -0.69 -21.90
CA PRO A 118 1.53 0.76 -21.68
C PRO A 118 0.20 1.51 -21.85
N ALA A 119 -0.70 1.02 -22.69
CA ALA A 119 -2.05 1.60 -22.82
C ALA A 119 -2.85 1.47 -21.51
N ASP A 120 -2.76 0.32 -20.86
CA ASP A 120 -3.42 0.08 -19.57
C ASP A 120 -2.77 0.93 -18.47
N ALA A 121 -1.43 1.05 -18.47
CA ALA A 121 -0.71 1.94 -17.56
C ALA A 121 -1.19 3.40 -17.69
N ARG A 122 -1.37 3.89 -18.93
CA ARG A 122 -1.86 5.26 -19.16
C ARG A 122 -3.28 5.44 -18.65
N ALA A 123 -4.18 4.50 -18.92
CA ALA A 123 -5.56 4.56 -18.43
C ALA A 123 -5.61 4.59 -16.88
N LEU A 124 -4.77 3.80 -16.21
CA LEU A 124 -4.65 3.79 -14.75
C LEU A 124 -4.17 5.15 -14.22
N LEU A 125 -3.19 5.78 -14.86
CA LEU A 125 -2.69 7.11 -14.46
C LEU A 125 -3.71 8.22 -14.71
N ASP A 126 -4.52 8.10 -15.76
CA ASP A 126 -5.59 9.06 -16.04
C ASP A 126 -6.69 8.97 -14.97
N GLU A 127 -7.14 7.78 -14.61
CA GLU A 127 -8.07 7.59 -13.48
C GLU A 127 -7.47 8.08 -12.14
N ALA A 128 -6.19 7.78 -11.89
CA ALA A 128 -5.50 8.25 -10.69
C ALA A 128 -5.49 9.78 -10.59
N ALA A 129 -5.28 10.47 -11.71
CA ALA A 129 -5.24 11.93 -11.76
C ALA A 129 -6.61 12.55 -11.46
N GLU A 130 -7.69 11.99 -12.01
CA GLU A 130 -9.05 12.46 -11.76
C GLU A 130 -9.41 12.33 -10.26
N LEU A 131 -9.13 11.17 -9.67
CA LEU A 131 -9.38 10.92 -8.25
C LEU A 131 -8.53 11.84 -7.35
N ALA A 132 -7.24 11.96 -7.63
CA ALA A 132 -6.33 12.80 -6.85
C ALA A 132 -6.70 14.28 -6.95
N ALA A 133 -7.11 14.77 -8.13
CA ALA A 133 -7.56 16.15 -8.32
C ALA A 133 -8.87 16.42 -7.57
N GLY A 134 -9.85 15.52 -7.66
CA GLY A 134 -11.12 15.64 -6.95
C GLY A 134 -10.96 15.65 -5.43
N ALA A 135 -9.96 14.95 -4.92
CA ALA A 135 -9.65 14.87 -3.49
C ALA A 135 -8.63 15.92 -3.00
N GLY A 136 -8.04 16.73 -3.89
CA GLY A 136 -7.00 17.70 -3.54
C GLY A 136 -5.66 17.07 -3.10
N ALA A 137 -5.39 15.83 -3.49
CA ALA A 137 -4.21 15.05 -3.12
C ALA A 137 -2.96 15.45 -3.92
N LYS A 138 -2.40 16.64 -3.63
CA LYS A 138 -1.27 17.23 -4.38
C LYS A 138 -0.03 16.33 -4.46
N ALA A 139 0.29 15.62 -3.39
CA ALA A 139 1.44 14.70 -3.40
C ALA A 139 1.25 13.55 -4.40
N VAL A 140 0.02 13.01 -4.49
CA VAL A 140 -0.31 11.94 -5.44
C VAL A 140 -0.28 12.46 -6.87
N LEU A 141 -0.77 13.68 -7.12
CA LEU A 141 -0.67 14.32 -8.44
C LEU A 141 0.78 14.43 -8.92
N HIS A 142 1.69 14.83 -8.03
CA HIS A 142 3.12 14.89 -8.36
C HIS A 142 3.67 13.51 -8.76
N SER A 143 3.38 12.46 -7.99
CA SER A 143 3.79 11.09 -8.33
C SER A 143 3.19 10.58 -9.64
N ILE A 144 1.98 11.02 -9.99
CA ILE A 144 1.35 10.69 -11.29
C ILE A 144 2.11 11.36 -12.44
N ASP A 145 2.50 12.62 -12.28
CA ASP A 145 3.26 13.34 -13.30
C ASP A 145 4.65 12.74 -13.51
N GLU A 146 5.31 12.29 -12.44
CA GLU A 146 6.56 11.53 -12.51
C GLU A 146 6.37 10.21 -13.26
N ALA A 147 5.36 9.41 -12.88
CA ALA A 147 5.07 8.14 -13.54
C ALA A 147 4.76 8.31 -15.04
N ARG A 148 4.07 9.39 -15.43
CA ARG A 148 3.80 9.70 -16.85
C ARG A 148 5.05 10.07 -17.64
N ALA A 149 6.12 10.54 -16.99
CA ALA A 149 7.39 10.84 -17.64
C ALA A 149 8.26 9.60 -17.82
N GLU A 150 8.07 8.58 -16.98
CA GLU A 150 8.84 7.34 -16.96
C GLU A 150 8.25 6.19 -17.80
N LEU A 151 6.91 6.13 -17.92
CA LEU A 151 6.17 5.06 -18.62
C LEU A 151 5.78 5.45 -20.06
#